data_AF-A0ABD6EZQ8-F1
#
_entry.id   AF-A0ABD6EZQ8-F1
#
_cell.length_a   1.000
_cell.length_b   1.000
_cell.length_c   1.000
_cell.angle_alpha   90.00
_cell.angle_beta   90.00
_cell.angle_gamma   90.00
#
_symmetry.space_group_name_H-M   'P 1'
#
loop_
_entity.id
_entity.type
_entity.pdbx_description
1 polymer ?
#
loop_
_entity_poly.entity_id
_entity_poly.type
_entity_poly.pdbx_seq_one_letter_code
_entity_poly.pdbx_strand_id
1 'polypeptide(L)'
;MTVETTATVVSNGFYQGHLDPMEDDTSEEIHTNGTEIFEILHFLTGCFIPLPVMFLYIIVLWQFYTKDTWQRHIFYRILLRMGLLDCIHLVGYFITGVGAFIDWIDPAVFNGSSMVWKVKNNVHEILQYLSLLSRIGVKAERYIVESM
;
A
#
# COMPACT_ATOMS: atom_id res chain seq x y z
N MET A 1 7.28 -36.12 51.78
CA MET A 1 7.79 -34.79 52.14
C MET A 1 8.55 -34.25 50.94
N THR A 2 7.86 -33.48 50.10
CA THR A 2 8.42 -32.44 49.22
C THR A 2 7.23 -31.60 48.77
N VAL A 3 7.38 -30.29 48.90
CA VAL A 3 6.31 -29.32 49.07
C VAL A 3 5.76 -28.89 47.71
N GLU A 4 4.46 -29.12 47.50
CA GLU A 4 3.67 -28.43 46.49
C GLU A 4 3.47 -26.97 46.94
N THR A 5 4.23 -26.05 46.37
CA THR A 5 4.10 -24.62 46.65
C THR A 5 2.99 -24.01 45.80
N THR A 6 1.76 -24.19 46.28
CA THR A 6 0.82 -23.12 46.64
C THR A 6 1.24 -21.67 46.28
N ALA A 7 1.29 -21.33 44.98
CA ALA A 7 1.44 -19.96 44.51
C ALA A 7 0.32 -19.52 43.54
N THR A 8 -0.84 -20.21 43.56
CA THR A 8 -1.88 -20.02 42.53
C THR A 8 -3.25 -19.59 43.06
N VAL A 9 -3.43 -19.30 44.36
CA VAL A 9 -4.80 -19.08 44.90
C VAL A 9 -4.98 -17.85 45.81
N VAL A 10 -3.96 -17.01 46.02
CA VAL A 10 -4.13 -15.84 46.95
C VAL A 10 -4.00 -14.46 46.27
N SER A 11 -3.57 -14.33 45.01
CA SER A 11 -3.42 -13.00 44.39
C SER A 11 -4.60 -12.51 43.55
N ASN A 12 -5.56 -13.37 43.18
CA ASN A 12 -6.66 -12.96 42.29
C ASN A 12 -7.86 -12.32 43.02
N GLY A 13 -7.93 -12.42 44.35
CA GLY A 13 -9.04 -11.85 45.14
C GLY A 13 -8.83 -10.41 45.63
N PHE A 14 -7.60 -9.87 45.56
CA PHE A 14 -7.30 -8.54 46.10
C PHE A 14 -7.29 -7.42 45.04
N TYR A 15 -7.20 -7.76 43.74
CA TYR A 15 -7.17 -6.78 42.66
C TYR A 15 -8.52 -6.50 41.99
N GLN A 16 -9.60 -7.17 42.41
CA GLN A 16 -10.93 -7.02 41.79
C GLN A 16 -11.83 -5.95 42.43
N GLY A 17 -11.33 -5.16 43.39
CA GLY A 17 -12.14 -4.17 44.12
C GLY A 17 -11.59 -2.75 44.19
N HIS A 18 -10.59 -2.38 43.38
CA HIS A 18 -9.96 -1.03 43.43
C HIS A 18 -9.67 -0.38 42.07
N LEU A 19 -10.16 -0.96 40.97
CA LEU A 19 -10.25 -0.27 39.70
C LEU A 19 -11.73 0.01 39.48
N ASP A 20 -12.22 1.09 40.10
CA ASP A 20 -13.22 1.89 39.40
C ASP A 20 -12.57 2.22 38.05
N PRO A 21 -13.11 1.77 36.91
CA PRO A 21 -12.67 2.33 35.65
C PRO A 21 -13.10 3.79 35.71
N MET A 22 -12.17 4.67 36.04
CA MET A 22 -12.27 6.04 35.60
C MET A 22 -12.22 5.92 34.08
N GLU A 23 -13.39 5.96 33.46
CA GLU A 23 -13.55 6.17 32.02
C GLU A 23 -12.83 7.47 31.72
N ASP A 24 -11.55 7.36 31.40
CA ASP A 24 -10.69 8.48 31.07
C ASP A 24 -10.98 8.79 29.60
N ASP A 25 -11.97 9.64 29.38
CA ASP A 25 -12.36 10.22 28.08
C ASP A 25 -11.14 10.78 27.30
N THR A 26 -10.01 11.01 27.98
CA THR A 26 -8.74 11.44 27.36
C THR A 26 -8.03 10.35 26.56
N SER A 27 -8.27 9.07 26.83
CA SER A 27 -7.63 7.96 26.10
C SER A 27 -8.23 7.71 24.72
N GLU A 28 -9.52 7.98 24.53
CA GLU A 28 -10.19 7.93 23.22
C GLU A 28 -9.82 9.12 22.32
N GLU A 29 -9.60 10.31 22.89
CA GLU A 29 -9.16 11.49 22.13
C GLU A 29 -7.73 11.38 21.58
N ILE A 30 -6.81 10.71 22.28
CA ILE A 30 -5.42 10.54 21.79
C ILE A 30 -5.38 9.51 20.63
N HIS A 31 -6.23 8.47 20.69
CA HIS A 31 -6.30 7.45 19.65
C HIS A 31 -6.99 7.95 18.37
N THR A 32 -8.00 8.82 18.49
CA THR A 32 -8.68 9.45 17.35
C THR A 32 -7.76 10.41 16.59
N ASN A 33 -7.06 11.31 17.30
CA ASN A 33 -6.11 12.26 16.69
C ASN A 33 -4.93 11.58 15.96
N GLY A 34 -4.42 10.46 16.49
CA GLY A 34 -3.35 9.69 15.85
C GLY A 34 -3.78 9.04 14.52
N THR A 35 -5.06 8.68 14.40
CA THR A 35 -5.62 8.03 13.21
C THR A 35 -5.83 9.05 12.07
N GLU A 36 -6.33 10.24 12.40
CA GLU A 36 -6.52 11.34 11.43
C GLU A 36 -5.22 11.81 10.78
N ILE A 37 -4.14 11.94 11.57
CA ILE A 37 -2.82 12.35 11.05
C ILE A 37 -2.27 11.29 10.08
N PHE A 38 -2.45 10.01 10.39
CA PHE A 38 -2.01 8.93 9.53
C PHE A 38 -2.78 8.89 8.21
N GLU A 39 -4.10 9.13 8.24
CA GLU A 39 -4.95 9.19 7.05
C GLU A 39 -4.59 10.38 6.15
N ILE A 40 -4.34 11.56 6.73
CA ILE A 40 -3.86 12.74 5.98
C ILE A 40 -2.49 12.46 5.37
N LEU A 41 -1.57 11.82 6.10
CA LEU A 41 -0.26 11.47 5.57
C LEU A 41 -0.36 10.44 4.43
N HIS A 42 -1.26 9.45 4.58
CA HIS A 42 -1.54 8.46 3.55
C HIS A 42 -2.16 9.11 2.30
N PHE A 43 -3.04 10.10 2.46
CA PHE A 43 -3.58 10.91 1.38
C PHE A 43 -2.49 11.72 0.66
N LEU A 44 -1.66 12.45 1.43
CA LEU A 44 -0.58 13.27 0.88
C LEU A 44 0.41 12.40 0.08
N THR A 45 0.82 11.27 0.63
CA THR A 45 1.74 10.36 -0.07
C THR A 45 1.07 9.67 -1.27
N GLY A 46 -0.20 9.27 -1.15
CA GLY A 46 -0.98 8.64 -2.21
C GLY A 46 -1.38 9.54 -3.37
N CYS A 47 -1.43 10.87 -3.17
CA CYS A 47 -1.78 11.83 -4.22
C CYS A 47 -0.57 12.55 -4.82
N PHE A 48 0.40 12.97 -4.01
CA PHE A 48 1.52 13.81 -4.49
C PHE A 48 2.68 13.01 -5.10
N ILE A 49 2.92 11.77 -4.68
CA ILE A 49 4.01 10.95 -5.23
C ILE A 49 3.64 10.37 -6.61
N PRO A 50 2.42 9.86 -6.84
CA PRO A 50 2.12 9.23 -8.12
C PRO A 50 2.09 10.18 -9.30
N LEU A 51 1.69 11.44 -9.11
CA LEU A 51 1.53 12.40 -10.20
C LEU A 51 2.86 12.75 -10.92
N PRO A 52 3.95 13.15 -10.22
CA PRO A 52 5.26 13.37 -10.85
C PRO A 52 5.83 12.10 -11.48
N VAL A 53 5.63 10.94 -10.86
CA VAL A 53 6.15 9.68 -11.38
C VAL A 53 5.41 9.28 -12.66
N MET A 54 4.07 9.41 -12.70
CA MET A 54 3.29 9.24 -13.92
C MET A 54 3.74 10.19 -15.03
N PHE A 55 4.01 11.45 -14.69
CA PHE A 55 4.52 12.44 -15.66
C PHE A 55 5.87 12.01 -16.26
N LEU A 56 6.79 11.49 -15.45
CA LEU A 56 8.07 10.93 -15.93
C LEU A 56 7.86 9.75 -16.88
N TYR A 57 6.95 8.82 -16.55
CA TYR A 57 6.64 7.71 -17.44
C TYR A 57 6.00 8.17 -18.77
N ILE A 58 5.13 9.18 -18.74
CA ILE A 58 4.56 9.77 -19.96
C ILE A 58 5.67 10.35 -20.85
N ILE A 59 6.66 11.03 -20.26
CA ILE A 59 7.82 11.54 -21.01
C ILE A 59 8.62 10.38 -21.65
N VAL A 60 8.88 9.30 -20.90
CA VAL A 60 9.59 8.13 -21.42
C VAL A 60 8.82 7.48 -22.57
N LEU A 61 7.49 7.33 -22.42
CA LEU A 61 6.60 6.82 -23.47
C LEU A 61 6.66 7.71 -24.71
N TRP A 62 6.58 9.03 -24.54
CA TRP A 62 6.68 10.00 -25.62
C TRP A 62 8.02 9.90 -26.38
N GLN A 63 9.13 9.79 -25.66
CA GLN A 63 10.46 9.62 -26.27
C GLN A 63 10.56 8.29 -27.06
N PHE A 64 9.92 7.23 -26.55
CA PHE A 64 9.87 5.96 -27.26
C PHE A 64 9.04 6.03 -28.55
N TYR A 65 7.89 6.69 -28.53
CA TYR A 65 7.04 6.85 -29.71
C TYR A 65 7.68 7.73 -30.80
N THR A 66 8.47 8.73 -30.41
CA THR A 66 9.13 9.63 -31.36
C THR A 66 10.37 9.04 -32.03
N LYS A 67 10.98 7.98 -31.47
CA LYS A 67 12.20 7.34 -32.00
C LYS A 67 11.96 5.94 -32.53
N ASP A 68 11.63 5.85 -33.83
CA ASP A 68 11.37 4.61 -34.57
C ASP A 68 12.47 3.53 -34.46
N THR A 69 13.73 3.96 -34.29
CA THR A 69 14.87 3.06 -34.07
C THR A 69 14.75 2.22 -32.80
N TRP A 70 14.12 2.76 -31.74
CA TRP A 70 14.06 2.11 -30.42
C TRP A 70 13.03 0.98 -30.40
N GLN A 71 12.00 1.06 -31.23
CA GLN A 71 10.91 0.07 -31.30
C GLN A 71 11.37 -1.31 -31.79
N ARG A 72 12.53 -1.39 -32.47
CA ARG A 72 13.06 -2.64 -33.02
C ARG A 72 13.73 -3.51 -31.97
N HIS A 73 14.26 -2.93 -30.89
CA HIS A 73 14.96 -3.69 -29.85
C HIS A 73 13.96 -4.30 -28.85
N ILE A 74 14.13 -5.59 -28.56
CA ILE A 74 13.29 -6.35 -27.62
C ILE A 74 13.33 -5.71 -26.22
N PHE A 75 14.52 -5.35 -25.75
CA PHE A 75 14.76 -4.63 -24.51
C PHE A 75 13.83 -3.43 -24.30
N TYR A 76 13.77 -2.49 -25.24
CA TYR A 76 12.93 -1.31 -25.07
C TYR A 76 11.43 -1.64 -25.06
N ARG A 77 11.00 -2.71 -25.75
CA ARG A 77 9.60 -3.18 -25.68
C ARG A 77 9.27 -3.80 -24.32
N ILE A 78 10.21 -4.49 -23.69
CA ILE A 78 10.05 -5.00 -22.31
C ILE A 78 9.99 -3.82 -21.34
N LEU A 79 10.89 -2.85 -21.47
CA LEU A 79 10.93 -1.65 -20.65
C LEU A 79 9.63 -0.83 -20.77
N LEU A 80 9.08 -0.72 -21.99
CA LEU A 80 7.79 -0.06 -22.25
C LEU A 80 6.65 -0.74 -21.49
N ARG A 81 6.56 -2.06 -21.55
CA ARG A 81 5.52 -2.84 -20.86
C ARG A 81 5.64 -2.71 -19.34
N MET A 82 6.86 -2.73 -18.83
CA MET A 82 7.13 -2.49 -17.41
C MET A 82 6.67 -1.08 -17.00
N GLY A 83 7.00 -0.05 -17.78
CA GLY A 83 6.55 1.32 -17.50
C GLY A 83 5.03 1.49 -17.55
N LEU A 84 4.34 0.79 -18.46
CA LEU A 84 2.88 0.78 -18.50
C LEU A 84 2.27 0.12 -17.26
N LEU A 85 2.85 -0.99 -16.79
CA LEU A 85 2.41 -1.65 -15.55
C LEU A 85 2.61 -0.75 -14.33
N ASP A 86 3.75 -0.07 -14.25
CA ASP A 86 4.03 0.88 -13.18
C ASP A 86 3.04 2.06 -13.23
N CYS A 87 2.70 2.59 -14.42
CA CYS A 87 1.64 3.60 -14.57
C CYS A 87 0.29 3.12 -14.04
N ILE A 88 -0.14 1.89 -14.37
CA ILE A 88 -1.41 1.33 -13.87
C ILE A 88 -1.36 1.21 -12.34
N HIS A 89 -0.20 0.84 -11.78
CA HIS A 89 0.00 0.77 -10.33
C HIS A 89 -0.12 2.13 -9.67
N LEU A 90 0.47 3.16 -10.26
CA LEU A 90 0.40 4.54 -9.77
C LEU A 90 -1.03 5.09 -9.83
N VAL A 91 -1.80 4.77 -10.88
CA VAL A 91 -3.24 5.09 -10.95
C VAL A 91 -4.01 4.40 -9.84
N GLY A 92 -3.72 3.14 -9.53
CA GLY A 92 -4.33 2.43 -8.41
C GLY A 92 -4.02 3.06 -7.05
N TYR A 93 -2.77 3.52 -6.85
CA TYR A 93 -2.37 4.29 -5.67
C TYR A 93 -3.09 5.65 -5.59
N PHE A 94 -3.24 6.34 -6.71
CA PHE A 94 -3.95 7.61 -6.77
C PHE A 94 -5.43 7.46 -6.39
N ILE A 95 -6.12 6.47 -6.99
CA ILE A 95 -7.52 6.14 -6.65
C ILE A 95 -7.65 5.80 -5.16
N THR A 96 -6.66 5.11 -4.60
CA THR A 96 -6.60 4.80 -3.16
C THR A 96 -6.50 6.04 -2.29
N GLY A 97 -5.60 6.96 -2.62
CA GLY A 97 -5.46 8.22 -1.88
C GLY A 97 -6.74 9.03 -1.93
N VAL A 98 -7.36 9.14 -3.12
CA VAL A 98 -8.66 9.82 -3.29
C VAL A 98 -9.77 9.13 -2.50
N GLY A 99 -9.81 7.80 -2.50
CA GLY A 99 -10.78 7.02 -1.70
C GLY A 99 -10.65 7.30 -0.20
N ALA A 100 -9.43 7.25 0.34
CA ALA A 100 -9.18 7.56 1.76
C ALA A 100 -9.60 8.99 2.13
N PHE A 101 -9.40 9.96 1.22
CA PHE A 101 -9.86 11.33 1.43
C PHE A 101 -11.38 11.46 1.46
N ILE A 102 -12.08 10.74 0.59
CA ILE A 102 -13.54 10.75 0.59
C ILE A 102 -14.08 10.05 1.85
N ASP A 103 -13.47 8.93 2.26
CA ASP A 103 -13.80 8.23 3.51
C ASP A 103 -13.64 9.16 4.73
N TRP A 104 -12.61 10.00 4.73
CA TRP A 104 -12.36 11.01 5.77
C TRP A 104 -13.41 12.12 5.79
N ILE A 105 -13.87 12.58 4.62
CA ILE A 105 -14.89 13.64 4.52
C ILE A 105 -16.29 13.13 4.87
N ASP A 106 -16.66 11.96 4.38
CA ASP A 106 -17.99 11.37 4.57
C ASP A 106 -17.92 9.84 4.66
N PRO A 107 -17.71 9.28 5.87
CA PRO A 107 -17.59 7.84 6.07
C PRO A 107 -18.89 7.07 5.75
N ALA A 108 -20.04 7.75 5.63
CA ALA A 108 -21.31 7.09 5.28
C ALA A 108 -21.35 6.64 3.82
N VAL A 109 -20.58 7.28 2.92
CA VAL A 109 -20.55 6.96 1.48
C VAL A 109 -19.91 5.59 1.22
N PHE A 110 -18.93 5.18 2.04
CA PHE A 110 -18.14 3.95 1.81
C PHE A 110 -18.40 2.82 2.82
N ASN A 111 -19.18 3.05 3.88
CA ASN A 111 -19.69 1.98 4.74
C ASN A 111 -20.54 0.92 3.97
N GLY A 112 -20.90 1.17 2.71
CA GLY A 112 -21.52 0.21 1.79
C GLY A 112 -20.57 -0.52 0.81
N SER A 113 -19.26 -0.22 0.78
CA SER A 113 -18.41 -0.59 -0.38
C SER A 113 -17.24 -1.55 -0.08
N SER A 114 -17.44 -2.57 0.77
CA SER A 114 -16.39 -3.59 1.02
C SER A 114 -15.84 -4.24 -0.26
N MET A 115 -16.64 -4.26 -1.32
CA MET A 115 -16.25 -4.74 -2.65
C MET A 115 -15.14 -3.88 -3.30
N VAL A 116 -15.16 -2.56 -3.16
CA VAL A 116 -14.16 -1.65 -3.77
C VAL A 116 -12.79 -1.88 -3.15
N TRP A 117 -12.74 -1.96 -1.82
CA TRP A 117 -11.51 -2.28 -1.08
C TRP A 117 -10.93 -3.65 -1.44
N LYS A 118 -11.80 -4.66 -1.60
CA LYS A 118 -11.38 -6.01 -1.96
C LYS A 118 -10.83 -6.09 -3.38
N VAL A 119 -11.51 -5.45 -4.34
CA VAL A 119 -11.04 -5.35 -5.73
C VAL A 119 -9.70 -4.62 -5.79
N LYS A 120 -9.56 -3.52 -5.05
CA LYS A 120 -8.30 -2.76 -4.97
C LYS A 120 -7.13 -3.60 -4.45
N ASN A 121 -7.29 -4.30 -3.34
CA ASN A 121 -6.22 -5.13 -2.78
C ASN A 121 -5.80 -6.23 -3.76
N ASN A 122 -6.76 -6.90 -4.40
CA ASN A 122 -6.48 -7.91 -5.41
C ASN A 122 -5.74 -7.32 -6.63
N VAL A 123 -6.16 -6.14 -7.12
CA VAL A 123 -5.49 -5.45 -8.23
C VAL A 123 -4.05 -5.07 -7.83
N HIS A 124 -3.84 -4.59 -6.61
CA HIS A 124 -2.52 -4.25 -6.10
C HIS A 124 -1.59 -5.46 -6.08
N GLU A 125 -2.04 -6.59 -5.53
CA GLU A 125 -1.27 -7.84 -5.51
C GLU A 125 -0.92 -8.34 -6.92
N ILE A 126 -1.90 -8.38 -7.83
CA ILE A 126 -1.68 -8.78 -9.22
C ILE A 126 -0.61 -7.90 -9.89
N LEU A 127 -0.68 -6.58 -9.68
CA LEU A 127 0.31 -5.65 -10.23
C LEU A 127 1.70 -5.84 -9.62
N GLN A 128 1.81 -6.14 -8.32
CA GLN A 128 3.09 -6.46 -7.70
C GLN A 128 3.72 -7.72 -8.33
N TYR A 129 2.93 -8.77 -8.55
CA TYR A 129 3.43 -9.98 -9.22
C TYR A 129 3.84 -9.71 -10.68
N LEU A 130 3.07 -8.92 -11.42
CA LEU A 130 3.43 -8.53 -12.79
C LEU A 130 4.70 -7.68 -12.86
N SER A 131 4.89 -6.76 -11.91
CA SER A 131 6.13 -5.98 -11.80
C SER A 131 7.34 -6.87 -11.48
N LEU A 132 7.18 -7.83 -10.56
CA LEU A 132 8.22 -8.81 -10.24
C LEU A 132 8.61 -9.66 -11.46
N LEU A 133 7.62 -10.20 -12.18
CA LEU A 133 7.84 -10.97 -13.41
C LEU A 133 8.53 -10.13 -14.49
N SER A 134 8.17 -8.85 -14.62
CA SER A 134 8.80 -7.93 -15.57
C SER A 134 10.28 -7.72 -15.24
N ARG A 135 10.63 -7.53 -13.96
CA ARG A 135 12.04 -7.41 -13.51
C ARG A 135 12.84 -8.69 -13.77
N ILE A 136 12.24 -9.85 -13.53
CA ILE A 136 12.85 -11.15 -13.85
C ILE A 136 13.09 -11.25 -15.36
N GLY A 137 12.11 -10.85 -16.19
CA GLY A 137 12.22 -10.84 -17.64
C GLY A 137 13.37 -9.95 -18.16
N VAL A 138 13.50 -8.72 -17.65
CA VAL A 138 14.61 -7.81 -17.98
C VAL A 138 15.96 -8.43 -17.60
N LYS A 139 16.06 -9.03 -16.41
CA LYS A 139 17.30 -9.67 -15.95
C LYS A 139 17.66 -10.88 -16.80
N ALA A 140 16.67 -11.68 -17.20
CA ALA A 140 16.86 -12.84 -18.08
C ALA A 140 17.31 -12.43 -19.48
N GLU A 141 16.70 -11.39 -20.08
CA GLU A 141 17.12 -10.88 -21.39
C GLU A 141 18.57 -10.39 -21.34
N ARG A 142 18.93 -9.61 -20.31
CA ARG A 142 20.29 -9.13 -20.14
C ARG A 142 21.30 -10.27 -20.03
N TYR A 143 20.97 -11.32 -19.28
CA TYR A 143 21.83 -12.50 -19.17
C TYR A 143 22.01 -13.22 -20.51
N ILE A 144 20.93 -13.36 -21.31
CA ILE A 144 21.01 -13.97 -22.64
C ILE A 144 21.92 -13.15 -23.54
N VAL A 145 21.75 -11.82 -23.56
CA VAL A 145 22.58 -10.92 -24.38
C VAL A 145 24.04 -10.93 -23.95
N GLU A 146 24.34 -10.99 -22.66
CA GLU A 146 25.72 -11.09 -22.13
C GLU A 146 26.38 -12.45 -22.43
N SER A 147 25.58 -13.50 -22.71
CA SER A 147 26.06 -14.85 -23.02
C SER A 147 26.28 -15.14 -24.50
N MET A 148 25.95 -14.19 -25.38
CA MET A 148 26.15 -14.24 -26.83
C MET A 148 27.40 -13.48 -27.25
#